data_AF-A0A7W0UAY0-F1
#
_entry.id   AF-A0A7W0UAY0-F1
#
_cell.length_a   1.000
_cell.length_b   1.000
_cell.length_c   1.000
_cell.angle_alpha   90.00
_cell.angle_beta   90.00
_cell.angle_gamma   90.00
#
_symmetry.space_group_name_H-M   'P 1'
#
loop_
_entity.id
_entity.type
_entity.pdbx_description
1 polymer ?
#
loop_
_entity_poly.entity_id
_entity_poly.type
_entity_poly.pdbx_seq_one_letter_code
_entity_poly.pdbx_strand_id
1 'polypeptide(L)'
;MEASAEHEITPGEIKVREVTDYQPTWTENAPGAAGVFTVQLVLDHGSEEYVIRPTADDLDVLKSLLRESENVYFDLERKVLMFGNRKIGS
;
A
#
# COMPACT_ATOMS: atom_id res chain seq x y z
N MET A 1 -39.80 11.83 -17.11
CA MET A 1 -38.95 10.73 -16.63
C MET A 1 -37.56 11.05 -17.10
N GLU A 2 -36.74 11.68 -16.26
CA GLU A 2 -35.31 11.74 -16.53
C GLU A 2 -34.75 10.34 -16.28
N ALA A 3 -34.06 9.79 -17.29
CA ALA A 3 -33.32 8.56 -17.13
C ALA A 3 -32.23 8.81 -16.09
N SER A 4 -32.20 8.03 -15.02
CA SER A 4 -31.05 7.97 -14.13
C SER A 4 -29.86 7.51 -14.97
N ALA A 5 -28.92 8.41 -15.25
CA ALA A 5 -27.67 8.03 -15.86
C ALA A 5 -26.96 7.06 -14.91
N GLU A 6 -26.58 5.89 -15.40
CA GLU A 6 -25.73 4.96 -14.67
C GLU A 6 -24.40 5.67 -14.41
N HIS A 7 -24.06 5.87 -13.13
CA HIS A 7 -22.81 6.50 -12.74
C HIS A 7 -21.68 5.47 -12.89
N GLU A 8 -20.82 5.69 -13.88
CA GLU A 8 -19.61 4.87 -14.06
C GLU A 8 -18.59 5.27 -12.98
N ILE A 9 -18.16 4.29 -12.16
CA ILE A 9 -17.08 4.49 -11.20
C ILE A 9 -15.78 4.66 -11.98
N THR A 10 -15.22 5.86 -11.94
CA THR A 10 -13.93 6.14 -12.55
C THR A 10 -12.79 5.63 -11.65
N PRO A 11 -11.62 5.27 -12.20
CA PRO A 11 -10.47 4.84 -11.41
C PRO A 11 -10.04 5.84 -10.32
N GLY A 12 -10.29 7.13 -10.51
CA GLY A 12 -9.97 8.17 -9.52
C GLY A 12 -10.93 8.23 -8.32
N GLU A 13 -12.10 7.59 -8.41
CA GLU A 13 -13.06 7.48 -7.32
C GLU A 13 -12.74 6.32 -6.36
N ILE A 14 -11.92 5.35 -6.80
CA ILE A 14 -11.46 4.24 -5.98
C ILE A 14 -10.40 4.74 -4.99
N LYS A 15 -10.77 4.82 -3.71
CA LYS A 15 -9.87 5.31 -2.64
C LYS A 15 -9.09 4.20 -1.95
N VAL A 16 -9.57 2.96 -2.04
CA VAL A 16 -8.91 1.79 -1.47
C VAL A 16 -8.54 0.87 -2.60
N ARG A 17 -7.24 0.60 -2.75
CA ARG A 17 -6.69 -0.23 -3.82
C ARG A 17 -5.99 -1.45 -3.26
N GLU A 18 -5.95 -2.52 -4.04
CA GLU A 18 -5.20 -3.72 -3.67
C GLU A 18 -3.71 -3.46 -3.87
N VAL A 19 -2.89 -3.87 -2.91
CA VAL A 19 -1.43 -3.89 -3.05
C VAL A 19 -1.05 -5.24 -3.63
N THR A 20 -0.69 -5.27 -4.91
CA THR A 20 -0.37 -6.52 -5.61
C THR A 20 1.10 -6.87 -5.47
N ASP A 21 1.97 -5.86 -5.45
CA ASP A 21 3.41 -6.02 -5.29
C ASP A 21 3.99 -4.87 -4.45
N TYR A 22 5.20 -5.06 -3.93
CA TYR A 22 5.95 -3.98 -3.29
C TYR A 22 7.44 -4.08 -3.59
N GLN A 23 8.08 -2.93 -3.75
CA GLN A 23 9.51 -2.82 -3.98
C GLN A 23 10.17 -2.03 -2.85
N PRO A 24 10.87 -2.71 -1.92
CA PRO A 24 11.69 -2.03 -0.93
C PRO A 24 12.98 -1.52 -1.60
N THR A 25 13.35 -0.29 -1.29
CA THR A 25 14.63 0.30 -1.71
C THR A 25 15.31 0.97 -0.52
N TRP A 26 16.64 0.99 -0.55
CA TRP A 26 17.46 1.66 0.45
C TRP A 26 18.48 2.56 -0.24
N THR A 27 18.60 3.78 0.25
CA THR A 27 19.49 4.78 -0.35
C THR A 27 20.31 5.45 0.74
N GLU A 28 21.62 5.55 0.55
CA GLU A 28 22.51 6.34 1.41
C GLU A 28 22.15 7.84 1.35
N ASN A 29 22.12 8.53 2.50
CA ASN A 29 21.96 9.99 2.50
C ASN A 29 23.23 10.71 1.98
N ALA A 30 24.38 10.08 2.17
CA ALA A 30 25.70 10.48 1.67
C ALA A 30 26.61 9.24 1.71
N PRO A 31 27.72 9.19 0.95
CA PRO A 31 28.61 8.03 0.95
C PRO A 31 29.07 7.64 2.37
N GLY A 32 28.74 6.43 2.80
CA GLY A 32 29.06 5.89 4.13
C GLY A 32 28.17 6.37 5.27
N ALA A 33 27.16 7.20 5.01
CA ALA A 33 26.20 7.66 6.01
C ALA A 33 25.03 6.68 6.16
N ALA A 34 24.26 6.82 7.25
CA ALA A 34 23.01 6.09 7.39
C ALA A 34 22.09 6.39 6.20
N GLY A 35 21.43 5.35 5.69
CA GLY A 35 20.48 5.48 4.59
C GLY A 35 19.03 5.53 5.06
N VAL A 36 18.14 5.64 4.08
CA VAL A 36 16.69 5.67 4.29
C VAL A 36 16.05 4.59 3.45
N PHE A 37 15.12 3.85 4.06
CA PHE A 37 14.26 2.93 3.34
C PHE A 37 13.08 3.68 2.73
N THR A 38 12.74 3.32 1.50
CA THR A 38 11.41 3.57 0.93
C THR A 38 10.83 2.25 0.46
N VAL A 39 9.51 2.18 0.43
CA VAL A 39 8.80 1.06 -0.18
C VAL A 39 7.82 1.63 -1.18
N GLN A 40 7.94 1.22 -2.43
CA GLN A 40 6.94 1.48 -3.45
C GLN A 40 5.90 0.37 -3.39
N LEU A 41 4.64 0.75 -3.17
CA LEU A 41 3.48 -0.12 -3.28
C LEU A 41 2.99 -0.06 -4.72
N VAL A 42 2.83 -1.23 -5.34
CA VAL A 42 2.22 -1.38 -6.66
C VAL A 42 0.74 -1.69 -6.45
N LEU A 43 -0.13 -0.81 -6.92
CA LEU A 43 -1.56 -0.87 -6.68
C LEU A 43 -2.31 -1.36 -7.92
N ASP A 44 -3.28 -2.25 -7.70
CA ASP A 44 -4.13 -2.83 -8.74
C ASP A 44 -3.32 -3.26 -9.99
N HIS A 45 -2.29 -4.11 -9.79
CA HIS A 45 -1.39 -4.62 -10.84
C HIS A 45 -0.64 -3.53 -11.64
N GLY A 46 -0.31 -2.42 -11.00
CA GLY A 46 0.45 -1.33 -11.61
C GLY A 46 -0.41 -0.24 -12.24
N SER A 47 -1.70 -0.22 -11.94
CA SER A 47 -2.59 0.87 -12.34
C SER A 47 -2.24 2.18 -11.63
N GLU A 48 -1.73 2.09 -10.39
CA GLU A 48 -1.23 3.21 -9.61
C GLU A 48 -0.08 2.75 -8.71
N GLU A 49 0.73 3.69 -8.22
CA GLU A 49 1.84 3.39 -7.32
C GLU A 49 1.89 4.41 -6.18
N TYR A 50 2.32 3.98 -5.00
CA TYR A 50 2.49 4.86 -3.85
C TYR A 50 3.75 4.55 -3.06
N VAL A 51 4.54 5.58 -2.73
CA VAL A 51 5.78 5.41 -1.97
C VAL A 51 5.57 5.76 -0.50
N ILE A 52 5.83 4.78 0.38
CA ILE A 52 5.94 4.99 1.83
C ILE A 52 7.42 5.04 2.24
N ARG A 53 7.69 5.69 3.38
CA ARG A 53 9.03 5.83 3.97
C ARG A 53 9.01 5.32 5.42
N PRO A 54 8.99 4.00 5.62
CA PRO A 54 9.01 3.42 6.96
C PRO A 54 10.38 3.64 7.63
N THR A 55 10.42 3.53 8.95
CA THR A 55 11.69 3.30 9.65
C THR A 55 12.20 1.88 9.36
N ALA A 56 13.45 1.57 9.74
CA ALA A 56 13.98 0.22 9.57
C ALA A 56 13.19 -0.82 10.40
N ASP A 57 12.81 -0.45 11.62
CA ASP A 57 12.04 -1.32 12.53
C ASP A 57 10.61 -1.54 11.99
N ASP A 58 9.95 -0.47 11.51
CA ASP A 58 8.64 -0.61 10.88
C ASP A 58 8.71 -1.49 9.64
N LEU A 59 9.76 -1.35 8.81
CA LEU A 59 9.91 -2.15 7.60
C LEU A 59 10.02 -3.65 7.91
N ASP A 60 10.67 -4.03 9.00
CA ASP A 60 10.76 -5.43 9.41
C ASP A 60 9.38 -5.99 9.80
N VAL A 61 8.61 -5.24 10.60
CA VAL A 61 7.23 -5.58 10.97
C VAL A 61 6.33 -5.67 9.73
N LEU A 62 6.42 -4.68 8.83
CA LEU A 62 5.65 -4.63 7.58
C LEU A 62 5.93 -5.88 6.72
N LYS A 63 7.19 -6.30 6.58
CA LYS A 63 7.52 -7.52 5.82
C LYS A 63 6.86 -8.77 6.40
N SER A 64 6.79 -8.91 7.73
CA SER A 64 6.08 -10.03 8.35
C SER A 64 4.59 -10.00 8.03
N LEU A 65 3.95 -8.83 8.21
CA LEU A 65 2.53 -8.65 7.93
C LEU A 65 2.18 -8.89 6.45
N LEU A 66 3.01 -8.41 5.52
CA LEU A 66 2.85 -8.65 4.08
C LEU A 66 2.98 -10.13 3.74
N ARG A 67 3.93 -10.85 4.35
CA ARG A 67 4.12 -12.29 4.11
C ARG A 67 2.98 -13.15 4.68
N GLU A 68 2.38 -12.73 5.79
CA GLU A 68 1.31 -13.45 6.49
C GLU A 68 -0.09 -13.09 6.01
N SER A 69 -0.23 -12.12 5.11
CA SER A 69 -1.52 -11.67 4.60
C SER A 69 -1.78 -12.26 3.22
N GLU A 70 -2.96 -12.85 3.04
CA GLU A 70 -3.42 -13.29 1.71
C GLU A 70 -3.70 -12.07 0.83
N ASN A 71 -4.35 -11.05 1.39
CA ASN A 71 -4.73 -9.83 0.68
C ASN A 71 -4.26 -8.62 1.50
N VAL A 72 -3.83 -7.57 0.80
CA VAL A 72 -3.37 -6.30 1.38
C VAL A 72 -3.97 -5.15 0.59
N TYR A 73 -4.44 -4.12 1.27
CA TYR A 73 -5.05 -2.95 0.65
C TYR A 73 -4.42 -1.66 1.17
N PHE A 74 -4.41 -0.63 0.33
CA PHE A 74 -3.96 0.70 0.71
C PHE A 74 -5.07 1.72 0.50
N ASP A 75 -5.40 2.45 1.57
CA ASP A 75 -6.31 3.60 1.52
C ASP A 75 -5.49 4.84 1.10
N LEU A 76 -5.69 5.29 -0.13
CA LEU A 76 -5.03 6.44 -0.72
C LEU A 76 -5.39 7.77 -0.05
N GLU A 77 -6.53 7.87 0.61
CA GLU A 77 -6.95 9.11 1.27
C GLU A 77 -6.37 9.16 2.69
N ARG A 78 -6.56 8.09 3.46
CA ARG A 78 -6.15 8.01 4.87
C ARG A 78 -4.68 7.62 5.05
N LYS A 79 -4.02 7.16 3.98
CA LYS A 79 -2.64 6.64 3.97
C LYS A 79 -2.47 5.46 4.93
N VAL A 80 -3.42 4.54 4.89
CA VAL A 80 -3.45 3.36 5.77
C VAL A 80 -3.21 2.11 4.95
N LEU A 81 -2.22 1.32 5.37
CA LEU A 81 -1.98 -0.02 4.87
C LEU A 81 -2.76 -1.02 5.72
N MET A 82 -3.65 -1.76 5.08
CA MET A 82 -4.59 -2.68 5.72
C MET A 82 -4.23 -4.11 5.33
N PHE A 83 -3.96 -4.92 6.36
CA PHE A 83 -3.61 -6.33 6.22
C PHE A 83 -4.85 -7.19 6.44
N GLY A 84 -4.94 -8.31 5.73
CA GLY A 84 -6.14 -9.16 5.70
C GLY A 84 -6.78 -9.41 7.08
N ASN A 85 -8.11 -9.48 7.09
CA ASN A 85 -8.90 -9.57 8.32
C ASN A 85 -8.46 -10.73 9.22
N ARG A 86 -8.41 -10.48 10.53
CA ARG A 86 -8.22 -11.51 11.54
C ARG A 86 -9.54 -11.81 12.22
N LYS A 87 -9.79 -13.08 12.54
CA LYS A 87 -10.97 -13.45 13.34
C LYS A 87 -10.78 -12.94 14.76
N ILE A 88 -11.85 -12.41 15.33
CA ILE A 88 -11.85 -11.97 16.73
C ILE A 88 -11.91 -13.23 17.62
N GLY A 89 -11.03 -13.32 18.62
CA GLY A 89 -11.09 -14.34 19.67
C GLY A 89 -10.38 -15.67 19.39
N SER A 90 -9.50 -15.73 18.39
CA SER A 90 -8.60 -16.86 18.13
C SER A 90 -7.20 -16.65 18.71
#